data_AF-A0A924M323-F1
#
_entry.id   AF-A0A924M323-F1
#
_cell.length_a   1.000
_cell.length_b   1.000
_cell.length_c   1.000
_cell.angle_alpha   90.00
_cell.angle_beta   90.00
_cell.angle_gamma   90.00
#
_symmetry.space_group_name_H-M   'P 1'
#
loop_
_entity.id
_entity.type
_entity.pdbx_description
1 polymer ?
#
loop_
_entity_poly.entity_id
_entity_poly.type
_entity_poly.pdbx_seq_one_letter_code
_entity_poly.pdbx_strand_id
1 'polypeptide(L)'
;MGFFDDIAKTLKQGLDTASKKGGEMAQAARLRVDLFNQNRDLESAYNKLGKAVYTHADPLEQASIRVEIDKIKLEVARLEQELRDIGEDPDKVEVNEADRTVTVSAVPPHTETTPTGTTSSSAPKIDLEK
;
A
#
# COMPACT_ATOMS: atom_id res chain seq x y z
N MET A 1 -38.39 -1.63 -43.07
CA MET A 1 -37.88 -0.88 -41.89
C MET A 1 -38.40 -1.59 -40.65
N GLY A 2 -37.66 -2.05 -39.65
CA GLY A 2 -36.24 -1.84 -39.32
C GLY A 2 -35.83 -2.68 -38.10
N PHE A 3 -36.12 -4.00 -38.07
CA PHE A 3 -35.73 -4.88 -36.95
C PHE A 3 -34.20 -4.91 -36.70
N PHE A 4 -33.40 -4.86 -37.77
CA PHE A 4 -31.94 -4.75 -37.64
C PHE A 4 -31.48 -3.38 -37.13
N ASP A 5 -32.28 -2.34 -37.35
CA ASP A 5 -31.99 -0.98 -36.91
C ASP A 5 -32.24 -0.83 -35.39
N ASP A 6 -33.30 -1.45 -34.88
CA ASP A 6 -33.58 -1.53 -33.44
C ASP A 6 -32.55 -2.39 -32.68
N ILE A 7 -32.08 -3.49 -33.27
CA ILE A 7 -31.00 -4.31 -32.69
C ILE A 7 -29.68 -3.53 -32.67
N ALA A 8 -29.31 -2.86 -33.76
CA ALA A 8 -28.09 -2.05 -33.82
C ALA A 8 -28.13 -0.89 -32.81
N LYS A 9 -29.29 -0.27 -32.61
CA LYS A 9 -29.49 0.81 -31.63
C LYS A 9 -29.39 0.31 -30.20
N THR A 10 -29.96 -0.86 -29.91
CA THR A 10 -29.88 -1.50 -28.59
C THR A 10 -28.45 -1.98 -28.29
N LEU A 11 -27.74 -2.50 -29.28
CA LEU A 11 -26.34 -2.92 -29.13
C LEU A 11 -25.42 -1.72 -28.87
N LYS A 12 -25.65 -0.59 -29.55
CA LYS A 12 -24.89 0.64 -29.35
C LYS A 12 -25.17 1.27 -27.98
N GLN A 13 -26.44 1.31 -27.55
CA GLN A 13 -26.80 1.74 -26.19
C GLN A 13 -26.29 0.80 -25.10
N GLY A 14 -26.28 -0.52 -25.35
CA GLY A 14 -25.72 -1.52 -24.45
C GLY A 14 -24.21 -1.38 -24.28
N LEU A 15 -23.50 -1.09 -25.37
CA LEU A 15 -22.06 -0.85 -25.36
C LEU A 15 -21.70 0.43 -24.60
N ASP A 16 -22.39 1.54 -24.85
CA ASP A 16 -22.16 2.81 -24.14
C ASP A 16 -22.45 2.69 -22.63
N THR A 17 -23.45 1.91 -22.24
CA THR A 17 -23.81 1.69 -20.83
C THR A 17 -22.80 0.77 -20.15
N ALA A 18 -22.35 -0.29 -20.82
CA ALA A 18 -21.35 -1.21 -20.29
C ALA A 18 -19.97 -0.56 -20.15
N SER A 19 -19.56 0.29 -21.09
CA SER A 19 -18.28 1.02 -21.00
C SER A 19 -18.26 2.01 -19.85
N LYS A 20 -19.35 2.74 -19.59
CA LYS A 20 -19.45 3.65 -18.44
C LYS A 20 -19.43 2.89 -17.11
N LYS A 21 -20.25 1.84 -17.00
CA LYS A 21 -20.33 1.02 -15.78
C LYS A 21 -19.04 0.25 -15.50
N GLY A 22 -18.33 -0.19 -16.55
CA GLY A 22 -17.03 -0.86 -16.43
C GLY A 22 -15.93 0.07 -15.91
N GLY A 23 -15.91 1.34 -16.35
CA GLY A 23 -14.99 2.35 -15.84
C GLY A 23 -15.25 2.69 -14.37
N GLU A 24 -16.52 2.88 -14.00
CA GLU A 24 -16.94 3.14 -12.62
C GLU A 24 -16.60 1.97 -11.68
N MET A 25 -16.77 0.72 -12.14
CA MET A 25 -16.40 -0.46 -11.33
C MET A 25 -14.89 -0.63 -11.16
N ALA A 26 -14.09 -0.33 -12.19
CA ALA A 26 -12.64 -0.35 -12.05
C ALA A 26 -12.13 0.73 -11.08
N GLN A 27 -12.74 1.92 -11.13
CA GLN A 27 -12.45 3.00 -10.19
C GLN A 27 -12.87 2.62 -8.76
N ALA A 28 -14.05 2.03 -8.58
CA ALA A 28 -14.49 1.51 -7.29
C ALA A 28 -13.52 0.46 -6.75
N ALA A 29 -13.12 -0.52 -7.56
CA ALA A 29 -12.18 -1.56 -7.14
C ALA A 29 -10.84 -0.98 -6.67
N ARG A 30 -10.30 0.00 -7.39
CA ARG A 30 -9.08 0.71 -6.99
C ARG A 30 -9.27 1.42 -5.65
N LEU A 31 -10.34 2.20 -5.50
CA LEU A 31 -10.64 2.90 -4.25
C LEU A 31 -10.82 1.94 -3.07
N ARG A 32 -11.40 0.76 -3.27
CA ARG A 32 -11.49 -0.28 -2.25
C ARG A 32 -10.12 -0.82 -1.83
N VAL A 33 -9.22 -1.06 -2.77
CA VAL A 33 -7.85 -1.50 -2.46
C VAL A 33 -7.09 -0.40 -1.70
N ASP A 34 -7.22 0.85 -2.14
CA ASP A 34 -6.59 2.00 -1.48
C ASP A 34 -7.13 2.17 -0.04
N LEU A 35 -8.46 2.08 0.15
CA LEU A 35 -9.11 2.11 1.47
C LEU A 35 -8.62 0.96 2.37
N PHE A 36 -8.51 -0.25 1.83
CA PHE A 36 -8.02 -1.41 2.56
C PHE A 36 -6.58 -1.20 3.04
N ASN A 37 -5.70 -0.70 2.17
CA ASN A 37 -4.30 -0.44 2.51
C ASN A 37 -4.20 0.65 3.60
N GLN A 38 -4.94 1.75 3.46
CA GLN A 38 -4.98 2.81 4.48
C GLN A 38 -5.48 2.30 5.84
N ASN A 39 -6.47 1.40 5.86
CA ASN A 39 -6.94 0.78 7.10
C ASN A 39 -5.87 -0.10 7.76
N ARG A 40 -5.06 -0.84 6.98
CA ARG A 40 -3.93 -1.60 7.53
C ARG A 40 -2.82 -0.70 8.04
N ASP A 41 -2.53 0.40 7.35
CA ASP A 41 -1.56 1.39 7.79
C ASP A 41 -2.01 2.07 9.10
N LEU A 42 -3.32 2.34 9.23
CA LEU A 42 -3.93 2.85 10.45
C LEU A 42 -3.74 1.87 11.62
N GLU A 43 -4.04 0.59 11.41
CA GLU A 43 -3.86 -0.47 12.42
C GLU A 43 -2.39 -0.60 12.84
N SER A 44 -1.47 -0.56 11.87
CA SER A 44 -0.02 -0.54 12.12
C SER A 44 0.41 0.67 12.96
N ALA A 45 -0.09 1.86 12.64
CA ALA A 45 0.20 3.09 13.38
C ALA A 45 -0.33 3.04 14.82
N TYR A 46 -1.53 2.48 15.04
CA TYR A 46 -2.04 2.24 16.40
C TYR A 46 -1.19 1.23 17.18
N ASN A 47 -0.73 0.16 16.54
CA ASN A 47 0.17 -0.81 17.18
C ASN A 47 1.51 -0.16 17.57
N LYS A 48 2.07 0.69 16.70
CA LYS A 48 3.28 1.48 17.02
C LYS A 48 3.04 2.42 18.20
N LEU A 49 1.90 3.13 18.22
CA LEU A 49 1.54 4.01 19.33
C LEU A 49 1.38 3.23 20.64
N GLY A 50 0.68 2.09 20.61
CA GLY A 50 0.51 1.23 21.77
C GLY A 50 1.84 0.75 22.33
N LYS A 51 2.77 0.34 21.46
CA LYS A 51 4.13 -0.03 21.86
C LYS A 51 4.88 1.15 22.46
N ALA A 52 4.85 2.32 21.83
CA ALA A 52 5.52 3.54 22.32
C ALA A 52 4.99 3.97 23.70
N VAL A 53 3.68 3.86 23.92
CA VAL A 53 3.06 4.14 25.23
C VAL A 53 3.50 3.11 26.26
N TYR A 54 3.50 1.82 25.93
CA TYR A 54 3.92 0.74 26.83
C TYR A 54 5.40 0.84 27.22
N THR A 55 6.27 1.24 26.30
CA THR A 55 7.71 1.41 26.56
C THR A 55 8.06 2.77 27.16
N HIS A 56 7.07 3.63 27.47
CA HIS A 56 7.28 5.00 27.92
C HIS A 56 8.23 5.80 27.00
N ALA A 57 8.05 5.66 25.68
CA ALA A 57 8.80 6.41 24.69
C ALA A 57 8.59 7.93 24.84
N ASP A 58 9.51 8.71 24.26
CA ASP A 58 9.49 10.18 24.31
C ASP A 58 8.11 10.73 23.90
N PRO A 59 7.51 11.65 24.68
CA PRO A 59 6.28 12.36 24.28
C PRO A 59 6.30 12.92 22.86
N LEU A 60 7.46 13.37 22.35
CA LEU A 60 7.59 13.85 20.97
C LEU A 60 7.40 12.73 19.93
N GLU A 61 7.92 11.53 20.22
CA GLU A 61 7.71 10.35 19.37
C GLU A 61 6.24 9.91 19.39
N GLN A 62 5.59 9.93 20.55
CA GLN A 62 4.16 9.62 20.63
C GLN A 62 3.31 10.64 19.87
N ALA A 63 3.68 11.92 19.94
CA ALA A 63 2.98 12.99 19.22
C ALA A 63 3.10 12.84 17.71
N SER A 64 4.28 12.46 17.19
CA SER A 64 4.48 12.26 15.75
C SER A 64 3.64 11.09 15.22
N ILE A 65 3.55 9.98 15.97
CA ILE A 65 2.71 8.83 15.60
C ILE A 65 1.22 9.22 15.62
N ARG A 66 0.77 10.03 16.59
CA ARG A 66 -0.62 10.52 16.63
C ARG A 66 -0.95 11.40 15.42
N VAL A 67 -0.03 12.27 15.01
CA VAL A 67 -0.20 13.09 13.79
C VAL A 67 -0.26 12.21 12.54
N GLU A 68 0.52 11.13 12.48
CA GLU A 68 0.44 10.14 11.40
C GLU A 68 -0.94 9.46 11.37
N ILE A 69 -1.44 9.02 12.52
CA ILE A 69 -2.79 8.44 12.66
C ILE A 69 -3.86 9.43 12.16
N ASP A 70 -3.81 10.69 12.57
CA ASP A 70 -4.81 11.69 12.17
C ASP A 70 -4.81 11.93 10.65
N LYS A 71 -3.63 11.93 10.02
CA LYS A 71 -3.51 12.04 8.55
C LYS A 71 -4.13 10.83 7.85
N ILE A 72 -3.83 9.62 8.31
CA ILE A 72 -4.39 8.39 7.72
C ILE A 72 -5.91 8.38 7.88
N LYS A 73 -6.45 8.80 9.05
CA LYS A 73 -7.90 8.89 9.27
C LYS A 73 -8.59 9.87 8.32
N LEU A 74 -7.96 11.00 8.03
CA LEU A 74 -8.49 11.95 7.04
C LEU A 74 -8.53 11.35 5.64
N GLU A 75 -7.49 10.60 5.26
CA GLU A 75 -7.45 9.95 3.94
C GLU A 75 -8.46 8.80 3.83
N VAL A 76 -8.62 7.98 4.88
CA VAL A 76 -9.68 6.97 4.95
C VAL A 76 -11.05 7.63 4.77
N ALA A 77 -11.34 8.69 5.53
CA ALA A 77 -12.61 9.42 5.41
C ALA A 77 -12.83 9.99 3.99
N ARG A 78 -11.77 10.47 3.33
CA ARG A 78 -11.82 10.94 1.94
C ARG A 78 -12.16 9.81 0.97
N LEU A 79 -11.49 8.66 1.09
CA LEU A 79 -11.71 7.49 0.24
C LEU A 79 -13.09 6.86 0.45
N GLU A 80 -13.57 6.79 1.69
CA GLU A 80 -14.93 6.36 1.98
C GLU A 80 -15.97 7.27 1.35
N GLN A 81 -15.74 8.60 1.40
CA GLN A 81 -16.63 9.54 0.76
C GLN A 81 -16.62 9.37 -0.76
N GLU A 82 -15.45 9.16 -1.37
CA GLU A 82 -15.32 8.91 -2.80
C GLU A 82 -16.04 7.62 -3.23
N LEU A 83 -15.96 6.56 -2.42
CA LEU A 83 -16.73 5.32 -2.62
C LEU A 83 -18.24 5.54 -2.52
N ARG A 84 -18.69 6.32 -1.53
CA ARG A 84 -20.12 6.68 -1.38
C ARG A 84 -20.63 7.50 -2.56
N ASP A 85 -19.82 8.43 -3.06
CA ASP A 85 -20.18 9.31 -4.18
C ASP A 85 -20.38 8.54 -5.49
N ILE A 86 -19.66 7.42 -5.69
CA ILE A 86 -19.85 6.51 -6.83
C ILE A 86 -20.93 5.44 -6.59
N GLY A 87 -21.65 5.51 -5.46
CA GLY A 87 -22.74 4.60 -5.12
C GLY A 87 -22.31 3.26 -4.55
N GLU A 88 -21.07 3.15 -4.08
CA GLU A 88 -20.53 1.94 -3.46
C GLU A 88 -20.55 2.04 -1.92
N ASP A 89 -20.66 0.88 -1.27
CA ASP A 89 -20.71 0.79 0.19
C ASP A 89 -19.28 0.57 0.76
N PRO A 90 -18.70 1.54 1.49
CA PRO A 90 -17.35 1.41 2.05
C PRO A 90 -17.25 0.35 3.16
N ASP A 91 -18.35 -0.07 3.77
CA ASP A 91 -18.36 -1.08 4.82
C ASP A 91 -18.22 -2.52 4.25
N LYS A 92 -18.37 -2.68 2.92
CA LYS A 92 -18.27 -3.98 2.22
C LYS A 92 -16.91 -4.21 1.59
N VAL A 93 -15.86 -3.51 2.05
CA VAL A 93 -14.50 -3.67 1.53
C VAL A 93 -13.86 -4.93 2.11
N GLU A 94 -14.33 -6.08 1.64
CA GLU A 94 -13.62 -7.36 1.75
C GLU A 94 -12.79 -7.55 0.47
N VAL A 95 -11.51 -7.20 0.55
CA VAL A 95 -10.59 -7.47 -0.56
C VAL A 95 -10.23 -8.95 -0.52
N ASN A 96 -10.78 -9.71 -1.48
CA ASN A 96 -10.52 -11.14 -1.62
C ASN A 96 -9.01 -11.34 -1.86
N GLU A 97 -8.32 -12.00 -0.92
CA GLU A 97 -6.84 -12.12 -0.94
C GLU A 97 -6.28 -12.86 -2.17
N ALA A 98 -7.14 -13.49 -2.97
CA ALA A 98 -6.79 -14.18 -4.20
C ALA A 98 -6.24 -13.27 -5.33
N ASP A 99 -6.46 -11.96 -5.27
CA ASP A 99 -5.95 -10.99 -6.28
C ASP A 99 -4.58 -10.38 -5.90
N ARG A 100 -3.95 -10.89 -4.82
CA ARG A 100 -2.66 -10.38 -4.32
C ARG A 100 -1.41 -11.02 -4.93
N THR A 101 -1.52 -11.71 -6.07
CA THR A 101 -0.31 -12.09 -6.82
C THR A 101 0.22 -10.94 -7.67
N VAL A 102 0.48 -9.79 -7.04
CA VAL A 102 1.47 -8.85 -7.55
C VAL A 102 2.80 -9.38 -7.05
N THR A 103 3.51 -10.05 -7.95
CA THR A 103 4.89 -10.49 -7.81
C THR A 103 5.76 -9.34 -7.34
N VAL A 104 6.07 -9.32 -6.04
CA VAL A 104 7.30 -8.68 -5.58
C VAL A 104 8.43 -9.51 -6.17
N SER A 105 8.93 -9.07 -7.33
CA SER A 105 10.16 -9.58 -7.92
C SER A 105 11.25 -9.35 -6.89
N ALA A 106 11.62 -10.44 -6.21
CA ALA A 106 12.83 -10.51 -5.42
C ALA A 106 13.99 -10.08 -6.30
N VAL A 107 14.69 -9.02 -5.90
CA VAL A 107 16.07 -8.78 -6.33
C VAL A 107 16.95 -9.55 -5.35
N PRO A 108 17.53 -10.71 -5.72
CA PRO A 108 18.56 -11.37 -4.92
C PRO A 108 19.88 -10.55 -4.92
N PRO A 109 20.75 -10.76 -3.93
CA PRO A 109 21.84 -9.87 -3.56
C PRO A 109 22.98 -9.92 -4.58
N HIS A 110 23.59 -8.77 -4.87
CA HIS A 110 24.81 -8.70 -5.67
C HIS A 110 25.97 -9.38 -4.94
N THR A 111 26.45 -10.47 -5.53
CA THR A 111 27.76 -11.09 -5.26
C THR A 111 28.87 -10.38 -6.03
N GLU A 112 30.02 -10.27 -5.35
CA GLU A 112 31.41 -10.22 -5.83
C GLU A 112 31.96 -8.97 -6.55
N THR A 113 32.99 -8.36 -5.94
CA THR A 113 34.30 -8.21 -6.60
C THR A 113 35.43 -7.99 -5.57
N THR A 114 36.33 -8.96 -5.44
CA THR A 114 37.71 -8.80 -4.94
C THR A 114 38.57 -8.19 -6.07
N PRO A 115 39.62 -7.39 -5.80
CA PRO A 115 40.95 -7.99 -5.70
C PRO A 115 41.95 -7.31 -4.71
N THR A 116 42.79 -8.17 -4.14
CA THR A 116 44.22 -8.03 -3.82
C THR A 116 44.87 -6.63 -3.76
N GLY A 117 45.37 -6.27 -2.57
CA GLY A 117 46.32 -5.17 -2.36
C GLY A 117 47.27 -5.45 -1.20
N THR A 118 48.42 -6.04 -1.51
CA THR A 118 49.58 -6.25 -0.64
C THR A 118 50.33 -4.94 -0.40
N THR A 119 50.48 -4.52 0.86
CA THR A 119 51.62 -3.74 1.43
C THR A 119 51.60 -3.97 2.95
N SER A 120 52.40 -4.87 3.52
CA SER A 120 53.79 -4.67 3.95
C SER A 120 54.04 -3.35 4.72
N SER A 121 54.12 -3.43 6.06
CA SER A 121 54.97 -2.61 6.96
C SER A 121 54.65 -2.98 8.43
N SER A 122 55.40 -3.87 9.08
CA SER A 122 56.49 -3.56 10.04
C SER A 122 56.05 -3.27 11.50
N ALA A 123 55.98 -4.36 12.31
CA ALA A 123 56.53 -4.58 13.68
C ALA A 123 56.27 -3.58 14.86
N PRO A 124 56.55 -3.92 16.15
CA PRO A 124 56.96 -5.22 16.74
C PRO A 124 56.15 -5.69 17.97
N LYS A 125 56.44 -6.94 18.37
CA LYS A 125 56.11 -7.57 19.66
C LYS A 125 56.71 -6.82 20.85
N ILE A 126 56.00 -6.79 21.97
CA ILE A 126 56.60 -6.63 23.31
C ILE A 126 55.93 -7.64 24.24
N ASP A 127 56.70 -8.68 24.58
CA ASP A 127 56.52 -9.47 25.80
C ASP A 127 56.76 -8.57 27.01
N LEU A 128 55.92 -8.64 28.05
CA LEU A 128 56.41 -8.46 29.41
C LEU A 128 55.48 -9.09 30.46
N GLU A 129 56.08 -10.00 31.20
CA GLU A 129 55.60 -10.69 32.39
C GLU A 129 55.11 -9.74 33.50
N LYS A 130 54.15 -10.22 34.29
CA LYS A 130 54.24 -10.17 35.75
C LYS A 130 53.38 -11.24 36.42
#